data_AF-A0A6A3R829-F1
#
_entry.id   AF-A0A6A3R829-F1
#
_cell.length_a   1.000
_cell.length_b   1.000
_cell.length_c   1.000
_cell.angle_alpha   90.00
_cell.angle_beta   90.00
_cell.angle_gamma   90.00
#
_symmetry.space_group_name_H-M   'P 1'
#
loop_
_entity.id
_entity.type
_entity.pdbx_description
1 polymer ?
#
loop_
_entity_poly.entity_id
_entity_poly.type
_entity_poly.pdbx_seq_one_letter_code
_entity_poly.pdbx_strand_id
1 'polypeptide(L)' 'MMRIVIVGGGQAGINCAQNLAKTLTDADNTEVVVLE' A
#
# COMPACT_ATOMS: atom_id res chain seq x y z
N MET A 1 -1.29 -14.43 -2.99
CA MET A 1 -2.04 -13.17 -2.93
C MET A 1 -1.96 -12.64 -1.51
N MET A 2 -1.19 -11.58 -1.30
CA MET A 2 -1.10 -10.90 -0.01
C MET A 2 -1.84 -9.56 -0.11
N ARG A 3 -2.56 -9.17 0.94
CA ARG A 3 -3.27 -7.89 0.98
C ARG A 3 -2.76 -7.04 2.13
N ILE A 4 -2.27 -5.85 1.81
CA ILE A 4 -1.83 -4.85 2.78
C ILE A 4 -2.93 -3.81 2.90
N VAL A 5 -3.47 -3.66 4.11
CA VAL A 5 -4.48 -2.64 4.41
C VAL A 5 -3.86 -1.57 5.29
N ILE A 6 -3.78 -0.35 4.77
CA ILE A 6 -3.32 0.84 5.48
C ILE A 6 -4.56 1.54 6.04
N VAL A 7 -4.65 1.67 7.36
CA VAL A 7 -5.77 2.34 8.03
C VAL A 7 -5.36 3.74 8.45
N GLY A 8 -6.06 4.75 7.90
CA GLY A 8 -5.77 6.18 8.00
C GLY A 8 -5.03 6.71 6.76
N GLY A 9 -5.64 7.67 6.04
CA GLY A 9 -5.06 8.32 4.85
C GLY A 9 -4.56 9.75 5.09
N GLY A 10 -4.23 10.07 6.33
CA GLY A 10 -3.32 11.18 6.61
C GLY A 10 -1.96 11.00 5.90
N GLN A 11 -1.11 12.01 5.97
CA GLN A 11 0.18 12.03 5.25
C GLN A 11 1.02 10.76 5.42
N ALA A 12 1.02 10.16 6.61
CA ALA A 12 1.74 8.92 6.87
C ALA A 12 1.21 7.72 6.06
N GLY A 13 -0.11 7.56 5.97
CA GLY A 13 -0.75 6.47 5.24
C GLY A 13 -0.51 6.58 3.73
N ILE A 14 -0.68 7.78 3.18
CA ILE A 14 -0.41 8.04 1.76
C ILE A 14 1.06 7.83 1.42
N ASN A 15 1.99 8.33 2.24
CA ASN A 15 3.42 8.11 2.03
C ASN A 15 3.79 6.62 2.07
N CYS A 16 3.18 5.85 2.98
CA CYS A 16 3.37 4.41 3.06
C CYS A 16 2.90 3.72 1.77
N ALA A 17 1.67 4.02 1.32
CA ALA A 17 1.10 3.46 0.10
C ALA A 17 1.95 3.79 -1.15
N GLN A 18 2.39 5.04 -1.28
CA GLN A 18 3.22 5.46 -2.40
C GLN A 18 4.60 4.80 -2.41
N ASN A 19 5.22 4.62 -1.24
CA ASN A 19 6.51 3.92 -1.16
C ASN A 19 6.35 2.44 -1.49
N LEU A 20 5.30 1.78 -1.01
CA LEU A 20 4.98 0.41 -1.40
C LEU A 20 4.76 0.29 -2.91
N ALA A 21 4.04 1.22 -3.54
CA ALA A 21 3.81 1.22 -4.98
C ALA A 21 5.09 1.37 -5.82
N LYS A 22 6.17 1.94 -5.27
CA LYS A 22 7.49 2.03 -5.94
C LYS A 22 8.35 0.79 -5.76
N THR A 23 8.09 0.00 -4.71
CA THR A 23 8.89 -1.18 -4.36
C THR A 23 8.26 -2.47 -4.87
N LEU A 24 6.93 -2.56 -4.82
CA LEU A 24 6.19 -3.73 -5.27
C LEU A 24 6.19 -3.81 -6.80
N THR A 25 6.22 -5.04 -7.28
CA THR A 25 6.14 -5.45 -8.67
C THR A 25 4.98 -6.41 -8.87
N ASP A 26 4.59 -6.65 -10.12
CA ASP A 26 3.53 -7.63 -10.43
C ASP A 26 3.86 -9.05 -9.94
N ALA A 27 5.15 -9.39 -9.84
CA ALA A 27 5.60 -10.70 -9.34
C ALA A 27 5.27 -10.92 -7.85
N ASP A 28 5.15 -9.83 -7.06
CA ASP A 28 4.83 -9.90 -5.64
C ASP A 28 3.37 -10.28 -5.37
N ASN A 29 2.50 -10.20 -6.39
CA ASN A 29 1.08 -10.57 -6.31
C ASN A 29 0.40 -10.02 -5.03
N THR A 30 0.64 -8.72 -4.79
CA THR A 30 0.26 -8.01 -3.58
C THR A 30 -0.69 -6.86 -3.91
N GLU A 31 -1.79 -6.78 -3.18
CA GLU A 31 -2.75 -5.68 -3.29
C GLU A 31 -2.58 -4.73 -2.09
N VAL A 32 -2.51 -3.43 -2.36
CA VAL A 32 -2.42 -2.38 -1.33
C VAL A 32 -3.70 -1.57 -1.34
N VAL A 33 -4.36 -1.46 -0.19
CA VAL A 33 -5.59 -0.70 -0.02
C VAL A 33 -5.46 0.27 1.14
N VAL A 34 -5.80 1.54 0.90
CA VAL A 34 -5.89 2.57 1.95
C VAL A 34 -7.34 2.73 2.34
N LEU A 35 -7.62 2.66 3.64
CA LEU A 35 -8.93 2.94 4.23
C LEU A 35 -8.79 4.22 5.05
N GLU A 36 -9.56 5.25 4.70
CA GLU A 36 -9.65 6.52 5.44
C GLU A 36 -10.79 6.52 6.45
#